data_AF-A0A7S0V6V7-F1
#
_entry.id   AF-A0A7S0V6V7-F1
#
_cell.length_a   1.000
_cell.length_b   1.000
_cell.length_c   1.000
_cell.angle_alpha   90.00
_cell.angle_beta   90.00
_cell.angle_gamma   90.00
#
_symmetry.space_group_name_H-M   'P 1'
#
loop_
_entity.id
_entity.type
_entity.pdbx_description
1 polymer ?
#
loop_
_entity_poly.entity_id
_entity_poly.type
_entity_poly.pdbx_seq_one_letter_code
_entity_poly.pdbx_strand_id
1 'polypeptide(L)'
;TTLVQLGSFLLFIKPKAYYNILLQLAISSKMPSAKEELKEQLKASPSFRAELKDKLKSALLSKVPEARPIVYNFDSYMVTDVQPGQLRVLEVDERLVLPTNTLIRLLVTASDVIHSWAVPSLGIKMDAIPGRLNQVWLTINREGVFYGQCSELCGVNHTYMPIVVEAISPRAFLTEYVKKWIQ
;
A
#
# COMPACT_ATOMS: atom_id res chain seq x y z
N THR A 1 15.46 12.37 -19.73
CA THR A 1 14.22 11.85 -19.11
C THR A 1 14.63 11.40 -17.73
N THR A 2 14.58 12.33 -16.77
CA THR A 2 15.14 12.13 -15.44
C THR A 2 14.15 11.35 -14.59
N LEU A 3 14.50 10.11 -14.28
CA LEU A 3 13.75 9.22 -13.40
C LEU A 3 13.78 9.81 -11.99
N VAL A 4 12.66 10.38 -11.53
CA VAL A 4 12.30 10.18 -10.13
C VAL A 4 11.85 8.74 -10.08
N GLN A 5 12.83 7.83 -9.95
CA GLN A 5 12.58 6.44 -9.63
C GLN A 5 11.84 6.51 -8.30
N LEU A 6 10.50 6.43 -8.35
CA LEU A 6 9.68 6.27 -7.16
C LEU A 6 10.13 4.94 -6.58
N GLY A 7 11.11 5.03 -5.67
CA GLY A 7 11.85 3.90 -5.17
C GLY A 7 10.89 2.82 -4.72
N SER A 8 11.24 1.57 -5.05
CA SER A 8 10.52 0.34 -4.68
C SER A 8 9.53 0.57 -3.54
N PHE A 9 8.24 0.61 -3.86
CA PHE A 9 7.19 0.76 -2.85
C PHE A 9 7.15 -0.51 -1.99
N LEU A 10 7.94 -0.54 -0.91
CA LEU A 10 7.77 -1.56 0.12
C LEU A 10 6.55 -1.19 0.95
N LEU A 11 5.37 -1.57 0.48
CA LEU A 11 4.14 -1.46 1.26
C LEU A 11 4.18 -2.52 2.37
N PHE A 12 4.62 -2.11 3.57
CA PHE A 12 4.45 -2.93 4.77
C PHE A 12 2.98 -2.88 5.22
N ILE A 13 2.10 -3.58 4.50
CA ILE A 13 0.75 -3.87 4.99
C ILE A 13 0.93 -4.87 6.13
N LYS A 14 0.60 -4.47 7.37
CA LYS A 14 0.61 -5.43 8.49
C LYS A 14 -0.33 -6.60 8.15
N PRO A 15 0.16 -7.86 8.12
CA PRO A 15 -0.61 -9.04 7.68
C PRO A 15 -1.94 -9.26 8.44
N LYS A 16 -2.06 -8.70 9.65
CA LYS A 16 -3.24 -8.82 10.51
C LYS A 16 -4.54 -8.31 9.87
N ALA A 17 -4.49 -7.25 9.06
CA ALA A 17 -5.69 -6.69 8.44
C ALA A 17 -6.24 -7.58 7.32
N TYR A 18 -5.33 -8.14 6.51
CA TYR A 18 -5.66 -9.05 5.40
C TYR A 18 -6.25 -10.38 5.89
N TYR A 19 -5.68 -10.94 6.96
CA TYR A 19 -6.10 -12.21 7.53
C TYR A 19 -7.49 -12.15 8.18
N ASN A 20 -7.80 -11.07 8.91
CA ASN A 20 -9.09 -10.92 9.59
C ASN A 20 -10.27 -10.84 8.62
N ILE A 21 -10.11 -10.15 7.48
CA ILE A 21 -11.18 -10.01 6.47
C ILE A 21 -11.45 -11.36 5.77
N LEU A 22 -10.40 -12.12 5.44
CA LEU A 22 -10.54 -13.45 4.82
C LEU A 22 -11.11 -14.49 5.79
N LEU A 23 -10.75 -14.42 7.09
CA LEU A 23 -11.31 -15.32 8.10
C LEU A 23 -12.80 -15.09 8.33
N GLN A 24 -13.25 -13.83 8.30
CA GLN A 24 -14.65 -13.48 8.51
C GLN A 24 -15.56 -14.06 7.40
N LEU A 25 -15.05 -14.13 6.17
CA LEU A 25 -15.74 -14.78 5.05
C LEU A 25 -15.73 -16.31 5.15
N ALA A 26 -14.68 -16.92 5.71
CA ALA A 26 -14.53 -18.37 5.81
C ALA A 26 -15.34 -19.01 6.96
N ILE A 27 -15.53 -18.31 8.08
CA ILE A 27 -16.21 -18.84 9.28
C ILE A 27 -17.73 -19.03 9.09
N SER A 28 -18.32 -18.44 8.05
CA SER A 28 -19.79 -18.40 7.87
C SER A 28 -20.46 -19.74 7.47
N SER A 29 -19.75 -20.86 7.30
CA SER A 29 -20.31 -22.00 6.53
C SER A 29 -20.41 -23.41 7.15
N LYS A 30 -19.96 -23.75 8.39
CA LYS A 30 -20.08 -25.17 8.84
C LYS A 30 -20.45 -25.44 10.32
N MET A 31 -21.48 -26.31 10.43
CA MET A 31 -21.86 -27.35 11.42
C MET A 31 -22.21 -26.98 12.88
N PRO A 32 -23.46 -27.28 13.35
CA PRO A 32 -23.93 -26.99 14.71
C PRO A 32 -23.71 -28.11 15.76
N SER A 33 -23.71 -29.41 15.42
CA SER A 33 -23.69 -30.49 16.43
C SER A 33 -22.32 -30.68 17.12
N ALA A 34 -21.23 -30.68 16.35
CA ALA A 34 -19.86 -30.77 16.89
C ALA A 34 -19.48 -29.57 17.78
N LYS A 35 -20.20 -28.44 17.66
CA LYS A 35 -19.98 -27.23 18.45
C LYS A 35 -20.46 -27.36 19.89
N GLU A 36 -21.48 -28.17 20.15
CA GLU A 36 -22.08 -28.32 21.47
C GLU A 36 -21.27 -29.28 22.34
N GLU A 37 -20.87 -30.42 21.79
CA GLU A 37 -19.98 -31.39 22.45
C GLU A 37 -18.62 -30.76 22.82
N LEU A 38 -18.05 -29.97 21.91
CA LEU A 38 -16.81 -29.25 22.17
C LEU A 38 -16.97 -28.21 23.29
N LYS A 39 -18.11 -27.50 23.33
CA LYS A 39 -18.42 -26.51 24.37
C LYS A 39 -18.53 -27.14 25.75
N GLU A 40 -19.06 -28.35 25.83
CA GLU A 40 -19.19 -29.10 27.07
C GLU A 40 -17.83 -29.60 27.57
N GLN A 41 -16.99 -30.15 26.67
CA GLN A 41 -15.61 -30.53 26.98
C GLN A 41 -14.72 -29.33 27.36
N LEU A 42 -14.92 -28.18 26.70
CA LEU A 42 -14.30 -26.91 27.06
C LEU A 42 -14.66 -26.52 28.50
N LYS A 43 -15.92 -26.67 28.92
CA LYS A 43 -16.37 -26.35 30.29
C LYS A 43 -15.83 -27.31 31.34
N ALA A 44 -15.68 -28.59 31.01
CA ALA A 44 -15.34 -29.65 31.96
C ALA A 44 -13.87 -29.68 32.41
N SER A 45 -12.90 -29.25 31.58
CA SER A 45 -11.48 -29.36 31.95
C SER A 45 -10.64 -28.12 31.56
N PRO A 46 -9.98 -27.45 32.54
CA PRO A 46 -9.08 -26.32 32.28
C PRO A 46 -7.84 -26.71 31.46
N SER A 47 -7.34 -27.94 31.64
CA SER A 47 -6.17 -28.48 30.92
C SER A 47 -6.44 -28.67 29.43
N PHE A 48 -7.63 -29.18 29.08
CA PHE A 48 -8.05 -29.34 27.68
C PHE A 48 -8.18 -27.99 26.97
N ARG A 49 -8.65 -26.94 27.66
CA ARG A 49 -8.67 -25.58 27.10
C ARG A 49 -7.27 -25.09 26.73
N ALA A 50 -6.28 -25.31 27.59
CA ALA A 50 -4.89 -24.91 27.34
C ALA A 50 -4.29 -25.71 26.18
N GLU A 51 -4.46 -27.04 26.18
CA GLU A 51 -3.97 -27.91 25.12
C GLU A 51 -4.61 -27.61 23.76
N LEU A 52 -5.92 -27.39 23.73
CA LEU A 52 -6.64 -27.01 22.52
C LEU A 52 -6.18 -25.65 22.01
N LYS A 53 -5.93 -24.68 22.91
CA LYS A 53 -5.39 -23.37 22.55
C LYS A 53 -4.00 -23.49 21.92
N ASP A 54 -3.15 -24.35 22.45
CA ASP A 54 -1.80 -24.56 21.92
C ASP A 54 -1.82 -25.30 20.58
N LYS A 55 -2.67 -26.32 20.42
CA LYS A 55 -2.89 -27.02 19.15
C LYS A 55 -3.51 -26.12 18.08
N LEU A 56 -4.48 -25.28 18.46
CA LEU A 56 -5.05 -24.29 17.55
C LEU A 56 -4.01 -23.25 17.16
N LYS A 57 -3.22 -22.76 18.12
CA LYS A 57 -2.16 -21.78 17.86
C LYS A 57 -1.11 -22.35 16.89
N SER A 58 -0.66 -23.58 17.09
CA SER A 58 0.32 -24.22 16.20
C SER A 58 -0.26 -24.52 14.81
N ALA A 59 -1.49 -25.04 14.75
CA ALA A 59 -2.17 -25.32 13.48
C ALA A 59 -2.56 -24.06 12.69
N LEU A 60 -2.80 -22.94 13.37
CA LEU A 60 -3.02 -21.65 12.72
C LEU A 60 -1.70 -21.06 12.25
N LEU A 61 -0.66 -21.05 13.09
CA LEU A 61 0.67 -20.56 12.73
C LEU A 61 1.25 -21.28 11.51
N SER A 62 1.07 -22.60 11.41
CA SER A 62 1.54 -23.37 10.25
C SER A 62 0.76 -23.10 8.97
N LYS A 63 -0.43 -22.48 9.07
CA LYS A 63 -1.27 -22.09 7.94
C LYS A 63 -1.18 -20.62 7.58
N VAL A 64 -0.55 -19.78 8.41
CA VAL A 64 -0.30 -18.38 8.06
C VAL A 64 0.85 -18.36 7.05
N PRO A 65 0.61 -17.96 5.78
CA PRO A 65 1.70 -17.83 4.82
C PRO A 65 2.70 -16.80 5.32
N GLU A 66 4.00 -17.07 5.12
CA GLU A 66 5.06 -16.09 5.43
C GLU A 66 4.78 -14.77 4.70
N ALA A 67 4.95 -13.66 5.41
CA ALA A 67 4.74 -12.33 4.84
C ALA A 67 5.83 -12.05 3.79
N ARG A 68 5.51 -12.30 2.52
CA ARG A 68 6.39 -11.94 1.41
C ARG A 68 6.21 -10.45 1.07
N PRO A 69 7.31 -9.69 0.91
CA PRO A 69 7.20 -8.32 0.42
C PRO A 69 6.72 -8.36 -1.03
N ILE A 70 5.68 -7.59 -1.32
CA ILE A 70 5.22 -7.38 -2.69
C ILE A 70 6.03 -6.21 -3.24
N VAL A 71 6.72 -6.43 -4.36
CA VAL A 71 7.50 -5.40 -5.04
C VAL A 71 6.78 -5.07 -6.34
N TYR A 72 6.37 -3.81 -6.46
CA TYR A 72 5.79 -3.27 -7.68
C TYR A 72 6.59 -2.05 -8.11
N ASN A 73 7.01 -2.05 -9.37
CA ASN A 73 7.79 -0.97 -9.97
C ASN A 73 7.08 -0.51 -11.24
N PHE A 74 6.97 0.79 -11.41
CA PHE A 74 6.42 1.42 -12.60
C PHE A 74 7.08 2.79 -12.77
N ASP A 75 7.03 3.28 -14.01
CA ASP A 75 7.43 4.64 -14.35
C ASP A 75 6.18 5.46 -14.64
N SER A 76 6.24 6.77 -14.34
CA SER A 76 5.14 7.71 -14.52
C SER A 76 5.64 8.86 -15.40
N TYR A 77 5.07 9.01 -16.59
CA TYR A 77 5.39 10.05 -17.56
C TYR A 77 4.22 10.99 -17.78
N MET A 78 4.54 12.26 -18.10
CA MET A 78 3.53 13.26 -18.45
C MET A 78 2.84 12.88 -19.75
N VAL A 79 1.51 12.93 -19.76
CA VAL A 79 0.71 12.75 -20.98
C VAL A 79 0.82 14.00 -21.85
N THR A 80 1.24 13.83 -23.11
CA THR A 80 1.31 14.93 -24.09
C THR A 80 -0.01 15.17 -24.79
N ASP A 81 -0.75 14.10 -25.12
CA ASP A 81 -2.00 14.13 -25.87
C ASP A 81 -3.20 14.11 -24.92
N VAL A 82 -3.37 15.23 -24.23
CA VAL A 82 -4.36 15.43 -23.17
C VAL A 82 -5.78 15.35 -23.74
N GLN A 83 -6.60 14.45 -23.20
CA GLN A 83 -8.01 14.30 -23.57
C GLN A 83 -8.89 15.35 -22.88
N PRO A 84 -10.09 15.66 -23.42
CA PRO A 84 -11.03 16.55 -22.75
C PRO A 84 -11.31 16.11 -21.30
N GLY A 85 -11.06 17.00 -20.33
CA GLY A 85 -11.22 16.74 -18.89
C GLY A 85 -9.92 16.41 -18.15
N GLN A 86 -8.83 16.12 -18.85
CA GLN A 86 -7.51 15.96 -18.23
C GLN A 86 -6.77 17.29 -18.09
N LEU A 87 -5.87 17.37 -17.11
CA LEU A 87 -5.12 18.59 -16.81
C LEU A 87 -3.80 18.62 -17.59
N ARG A 88 -3.62 19.68 -18.38
CA ARG A 88 -2.39 19.91 -19.16
C ARG A 88 -1.17 20.04 -18.21
N VAL A 89 -0.06 19.39 -18.54
CA VAL A 89 1.20 19.35 -17.77
C VAL A 89 1.12 18.65 -16.40
N LEU A 90 -0.07 18.30 -15.92
CA LEU A 90 -0.27 17.66 -14.62
C LEU A 90 -0.66 16.19 -14.72
N GLU A 91 -1.28 15.78 -15.83
CA GLU A 91 -1.72 14.40 -16.00
C GLU A 91 -0.56 13.45 -16.37
N VAL A 92 -0.63 12.22 -15.87
CA VAL A 92 0.36 11.15 -16.10
C VAL A 92 -0.32 9.90 -16.66
N ASP A 93 0.47 9.05 -17.31
CA ASP A 93 0.03 7.75 -17.81
C ASP A 93 -0.28 6.77 -16.66
N GLU A 94 0.60 6.67 -15.68
CA GLU A 94 0.48 5.77 -14.52
C GLU A 94 0.57 6.55 -13.21
N ARG A 95 -0.51 6.51 -12.43
CA ARG A 95 -0.62 7.26 -11.17
C ARG A 95 -0.11 6.44 -9.99
N LEU A 96 0.46 7.11 -9.00
CA LEU A 96 0.79 6.47 -7.74
C LEU A 96 -0.48 6.24 -6.91
N VAL A 97 -0.94 4.98 -6.84
CA VAL A 97 -2.13 4.63 -6.06
C VAL A 97 -1.77 4.25 -4.63
N LEU A 98 -2.43 4.87 -3.66
CA LEU A 98 -2.21 4.67 -2.23
C LEU A 98 -3.54 4.45 -1.46
N PRO A 99 -3.56 3.63 -0.40
CA PRO A 99 -4.74 3.49 0.44
C PRO A 99 -4.93 4.70 1.38
N THR A 100 -6.19 5.08 1.61
CA THR A 100 -6.56 6.09 2.61
C THR A 100 -6.48 5.53 4.04
N ASN A 101 -6.36 6.42 5.04
CA ASN A 101 -6.34 6.11 6.47
C ASN A 101 -5.25 5.10 6.91
N THR A 102 -4.16 5.01 6.13
CA THR A 102 -3.00 4.19 6.46
C THR A 102 -1.76 5.07 6.55
N LEU A 103 -0.91 4.79 7.54
CA LEU A 103 0.39 5.43 7.67
C LEU A 103 1.34 4.84 6.63
N ILE A 104 1.72 5.66 5.66
CA ILE A 104 2.60 5.28 4.54
C ILE A 104 3.96 5.94 4.76
N ARG A 105 5.02 5.16 4.57
CA ARG A 105 6.40 5.67 4.51
C ARG A 105 6.82 5.78 3.05
N LEU A 106 7.03 7.00 2.57
CA LEU A 106 7.66 7.22 1.27
C LEU A 106 9.17 7.32 1.47
N LEU A 107 9.91 6.65 0.58
CA LEU A 107 11.36 6.75 0.48
C LEU A 107 11.67 7.46 -0.84
N VAL A 108 12.38 8.58 -0.77
CA VAL A 108 12.62 9.46 -1.92
C VAL A 108 14.12 9.59 -2.13
N THR A 109 14.57 9.34 -3.36
CA THR A 109 15.95 9.48 -3.82
C THR A 109 15.95 9.72 -5.33
N ALA A 110 17.11 10.07 -5.88
CA ALA A 110 17.29 10.31 -7.30
C ALA A 110 18.51 9.53 -7.83
N SER A 111 18.50 9.21 -9.12
CA SER A 111 19.62 8.50 -9.77
C SER A 111 20.58 9.42 -10.53
N ASP A 112 20.15 10.63 -10.88
CA ASP A 112 20.90 11.54 -11.76
C ASP A 112 21.27 12.86 -11.06
N VAL A 113 20.34 13.81 -10.99
CA VAL A 113 20.49 15.13 -10.39
C VAL A 113 19.52 15.26 -9.22
N ILE A 114 19.54 16.42 -8.54
CA ILE A 114 18.60 16.68 -7.46
C ILE A 114 17.22 16.96 -8.07
N HIS A 115 16.20 16.29 -7.53
CA HIS A 115 14.79 16.60 -7.78
C HIS A 115 14.11 16.93 -6.46
N SER A 116 12.81 17.24 -6.49
CA SER A 116 12.03 17.40 -5.27
C SER A 116 10.63 16.87 -5.46
N TRP A 117 10.27 15.84 -4.70
CA TRP A 117 8.95 15.24 -4.70
C TRP A 117 8.01 16.12 -3.87
N ALA A 118 7.15 16.88 -4.54
CA ALA A 118 6.26 17.83 -3.90
C ALA A 118 4.80 17.63 -4.32
N VAL A 119 3.94 17.38 -3.34
CA VAL A 119 2.47 17.30 -3.50
C VAL A 119 1.85 18.25 -2.47
N PRO A 120 1.58 19.52 -2.86
CA PRO A 120 1.18 20.56 -1.92
C PRO A 120 -0.09 20.25 -1.11
N SER A 121 -1.07 19.60 -1.73
CA SER A 121 -2.33 19.21 -1.07
C SER A 121 -2.15 18.15 0.01
N LEU A 122 -1.06 17.37 -0.04
CA LEU A 122 -0.68 16.44 1.01
C LEU A 122 0.27 17.08 2.04
N GLY A 123 0.69 18.34 1.81
CA GLY A 123 1.63 19.05 2.68
C GLY A 123 3.05 18.49 2.62
N ILE A 124 3.42 17.82 1.52
CA ILE A 124 4.72 17.15 1.40
C ILE A 124 5.56 17.85 0.35
N LYS A 125 6.80 18.17 0.72
CA LYS A 125 7.91 18.49 -0.16
C LYS A 125 9.14 17.80 0.38
N MET A 126 9.78 16.95 -0.41
CA MET A 126 10.99 16.23 -0.02
C MET A 126 11.96 16.13 -1.19
N ASP A 127 13.19 16.59 -0.97
CA ASP A 127 14.21 16.57 -2.02
C ASP A 127 14.70 15.14 -2.27
N ALA A 128 14.87 14.81 -3.54
CA ALA A 128 15.43 13.56 -4.01
C ALA A 128 16.90 13.81 -4.37
N ILE A 129 17.81 13.42 -3.48
CA ILE A 129 19.24 13.71 -3.62
C ILE A 129 19.98 12.42 -3.99
N PRO A 130 20.76 12.39 -5.09
CA PRO A 130 21.56 11.22 -5.44
C PRO A 130 22.49 10.80 -4.31
N GLY A 131 22.50 9.51 -3.99
CA GLY A 131 23.31 8.95 -2.90
C GLY A 131 22.73 9.15 -1.49
N ARG A 132 21.55 9.76 -1.35
CA ARG A 132 20.83 9.86 -0.06
C ARG A 132 19.42 9.32 -0.20
N LEU A 133 18.97 8.56 0.81
CA LEU A 133 17.61 8.07 0.90
C LEU A 133 16.86 8.87 1.97
N ASN A 134 16.01 9.80 1.51
CA ASN A 134 15.15 10.57 2.39
C ASN A 134 13.86 9.79 2.66
N GLN A 135 13.25 10.00 3.83
CA GLN A 135 11.97 9.37 4.16
C GLN A 135 10.97 10.41 4.65
N VAL A 136 9.71 10.24 4.27
CA VAL A 136 8.59 11.03 4.80
C VAL A 136 7.42 10.10 5.12
N TRP A 137 6.73 10.42 6.20
CA TRP A 137 5.53 9.73 6.59
C TRP A 137 4.32 10.54 6.18
N LEU A 138 3.30 9.88 5.63
CA LEU A 138 2.04 10.52 5.32
C LEU A 138 0.85 9.63 5.63
N THR A 139 -0.29 10.28 5.83
CA THR A 139 -1.59 9.64 5.96
C THR A 139 -2.57 10.44 5.12
N ILE A 140 -3.28 9.79 4.21
CA ILE A 140 -4.28 10.44 3.37
C ILE A 140 -5.66 10.18 3.96
N ASN A 141 -6.34 11.23 4.39
CA ASN A 141 -7.60 11.12 5.13
C ASN A 141 -8.86 11.00 4.25
N ARG A 142 -8.74 11.31 2.96
CA ARG A 142 -9.85 11.30 2.01
C ARG A 142 -9.43 10.69 0.68
N GLU A 143 -10.40 10.06 0.01
CA GLU A 143 -10.20 9.57 -1.36
C GLU A 143 -10.14 10.73 -2.35
N GLY A 144 -9.45 10.50 -3.47
CA GLY A 144 -9.33 11.48 -4.55
C GLY A 144 -7.94 11.51 -5.18
N VAL A 145 -7.77 12.43 -6.12
CA VAL A 145 -6.52 12.62 -6.87
C VAL A 145 -5.82 13.88 -6.39
N PHE A 146 -4.53 13.76 -6.09
CA PHE A 146 -3.68 14.82 -5.58
C PHE A 146 -2.54 15.05 -6.57
N TYR A 147 -2.40 16.30 -7.01
CA TYR A 147 -1.42 16.70 -8.00
C TYR A 147 -0.23 17.39 -7.35
N GLY A 148 0.93 17.17 -7.95
CA GLY A 148 2.21 17.71 -7.56
C GLY A 148 3.11 17.90 -8.77
N GLN A 149 4.24 18.56 -8.56
CA GLN A 149 5.27 18.77 -9.58
C GLN A 149 6.65 18.77 -8.90
N CYS A 150 7.70 18.58 -9.68
CA CYS A 150 9.05 18.77 -9.16
C CYS A 150 9.25 20.22 -8.70
N SER A 151 9.79 20.40 -7.49
CA SER A 151 10.01 21.73 -6.88
C SER A 151 11.47 22.11 -6.69
N GLU A 152 12.38 21.46 -7.43
CA GLU A 152 13.82 21.70 -7.46
C GLU A 152 14.35 21.64 -8.88
N LEU A 153 15.16 22.62 -9.30
CA LEU A 153 15.57 22.78 -10.69
C LEU A 153 16.45 21.60 -11.15
N CYS A 154 15.92 20.77 -12.06
CA CYS A 154 16.56 19.52 -12.46
C CYS A 154 16.92 19.42 -13.96
N GLY A 155 16.76 20.51 -14.71
CA GLY A 155 17.15 20.60 -16.12
C GLY A 155 16.05 21.15 -17.05
N VAL A 156 16.20 20.91 -18.35
CA VAL A 156 15.33 21.49 -19.41
C VAL A 156 13.86 21.09 -19.24
N ASN A 157 13.60 19.85 -18.83
CA ASN A 157 12.25 19.33 -18.66
C ASN A 157 11.71 19.46 -17.22
N HIS A 158 12.28 20.35 -16.42
CA HIS A 158 11.93 20.51 -15.01
C HIS A 158 10.43 20.77 -14.77
N THR A 159 9.75 21.48 -15.67
CA THR A 159 8.31 21.76 -15.58
C THR A 159 7.42 20.61 -16.06
N TYR A 160 7.98 19.61 -16.75
CA TYR A 160 7.25 18.51 -17.41
C TYR A 160 7.37 17.18 -16.65
N MET A 161 7.55 17.25 -15.34
CA MET A 161 7.57 16.10 -14.45
C MET A 161 6.53 16.24 -13.34
N PRO A 162 5.24 16.04 -13.68
CA PRO A 162 4.17 16.02 -12.71
C PRO A 162 4.22 14.76 -11.83
N ILE A 163 3.59 14.88 -10.67
CA ILE A 163 3.38 13.80 -9.71
C ILE A 163 1.89 13.71 -9.49
N VAL A 164 1.32 12.52 -9.67
CA VAL A 164 -0.10 12.28 -9.41
C VAL A 164 -0.24 11.14 -8.41
N VAL A 165 -0.91 11.44 -7.30
CA VAL A 165 -1.21 10.46 -6.25
C VAL A 165 -2.72 10.25 -6.22
N GLU A 166 -3.15 9.02 -6.41
CA GLU A 166 -4.55 8.63 -6.30
C GLU A 166 -4.77 7.88 -4.98
N ALA A 167 -5.64 8.42 -4.14
CA ALA A 167 -6.00 7.79 -2.87
C ALA A 167 -7.36 7.10 -2.99
N ILE A 168 -7.38 5.81 -2.67
CA ILE A 168 -8.57 4.96 -2.75
C ILE A 168 -8.83 4.25 -1.43
N SER A 169 -10.02 3.67 -1.28
CA SER A 169 -10.34 2.89 -0.08
C SER A 169 -9.33 1.74 0.12
N PRO A 170 -8.95 1.39 1.36
CA PRO A 170 -8.08 0.24 1.63
C PRO A 170 -8.62 -1.07 1.03
N ARG A 171 -9.94 -1.21 0.95
CA ARG A 171 -10.58 -2.39 0.36
C ARG A 171 -10.34 -2.46 -1.15
N ALA A 172 -10.61 -1.37 -1.88
CA ALA A 172 -10.37 -1.29 -3.32
C ALA A 172 -8.90 -1.49 -3.65
N PHE A 173 -8.01 -0.87 -2.86
CA PHE A 173 -6.56 -1.03 -3.01
C PHE A 173 -6.13 -2.50 -2.94
N LEU A 174 -6.63 -3.25 -1.96
CA LEU A 174 -6.31 -4.67 -1.80
C LEU A 174 -6.89 -5.52 -2.94
N THR A 175 -8.13 -5.28 -3.36
CA THR A 175 -8.80 -6.12 -4.35
C THR A 175 -8.35 -5.86 -5.78
N GLU A 176 -8.05 -4.61 -6.12
CA GLU A 176 -7.82 -4.19 -7.50
C GLU A 176 -6.35 -4.02 -7.84
N TYR A 177 -5.52 -3.58 -6.89
CA TYR A 177 -4.10 -3.27 -7.13
C TYR A 177 -3.20 -4.36 -6.58
N VAL A 178 -3.30 -4.65 -5.28
CA VAL A 178 -2.46 -5.67 -4.63
C VAL A 178 -2.66 -7.04 -5.27
N LYS A 179 -3.89 -7.40 -5.65
CA LYS A 179 -4.15 -8.66 -6.37
C LYS A 179 -3.42 -8.74 -7.72
N LYS A 180 -3.30 -7.63 -8.45
CA LYS A 180 -2.58 -7.57 -9.73
C LYS A 180 -1.08 -7.69 -9.54
N TRP A 181 -0.53 -7.12 -8.46
CA TRP A 181 0.91 -7.10 -8.19
C TRP A 181 1.46 -8.38 -7.56
N ILE A 182 0.59 -9.28 -7.11
CA ILE A 182 0.98 -10.59 -6.54
C ILE A 182 1.19 -11.65 -7.64
N GLN A 183 0.65 -11.43 -8.85
CA GLN A 183 0.76 -12.37 -9.98
C GLN A 183 2.15 -12.30 -10.63
#